data_AF-A0A929QTC1-F1
#
_entry.id   AF-A0A929QTC1-F1
#
_cell.length_a   1.000
_cell.length_b   1.000
_cell.length_c   1.000
_cell.angle_alpha   90.00
_cell.angle_beta   90.00
_cell.angle_gamma   90.00
#
_symmetry.space_group_name_H-M   'P 1'
#
loop_
_entity.id
_entity.type
_entity.pdbx_description
1 polymer ?
#
loop_
_entity_poly.entity_id
_entity_poly.type
_entity_poly.pdbx_seq_one_letter_code
_entity_poly.pdbx_strand_id
1 'polypeptide(L)'
;MLDLFKSFVDLGAIVVLPILIFIFGIALGTKPKKALVSGIMVGIGFVGLNMVVDLLGGSLGPAAQAMVERFGLNLTTIDVGWPAAAAISYGTLLGSLSIPIGIGINLLLLFLGLTKALMVDMWNFWHAAFVASLVYAVTQDFSLGLYATVTY
;
A
#
# COMPACT_ATOMS: atom_id res chain seq x y z
N MET A 1 4.44 -23.58 -0.44
CA MET A 1 3.55 -22.44 -0.13
C MET A 1 4.30 -21.13 -0.29
N LEU A 2 5.45 -20.94 0.37
CA LEU A 2 6.30 -19.75 0.21
C LEU A 2 6.75 -19.47 -1.25
N ASP A 3 7.01 -20.49 -2.07
CA ASP A 3 7.46 -20.29 -3.46
C ASP A 3 6.37 -19.76 -4.41
N LEU A 4 5.13 -20.23 -4.23
CA LEU A 4 3.95 -19.70 -4.95
C LEU A 4 3.70 -18.24 -4.57
N PHE A 5 3.92 -17.88 -3.31
CA PHE A 5 3.76 -16.52 -2.80
C PHE A 5 4.90 -15.60 -3.23
N LYS A 6 6.16 -16.08 -3.26
CA LYS A 6 7.29 -15.33 -3.82
C LYS A 6 7.08 -15.05 -5.31
N SER A 7 6.70 -16.07 -6.07
CA SER A 7 6.33 -15.93 -7.48
C SER A 7 5.13 -14.99 -7.69
N PHE A 8 4.24 -14.85 -6.70
CA PHE A 8 3.12 -13.92 -6.76
C PHE A 8 3.55 -12.47 -6.50
N VAL A 9 4.47 -12.23 -5.56
CA VAL A 9 5.01 -10.89 -5.29
C VAL A 9 5.94 -10.42 -6.41
N ASP A 10 6.68 -11.34 -7.04
CA ASP A 10 7.56 -11.04 -8.18
C ASP A 10 6.81 -10.57 -9.44
N LEU A 11 5.48 -10.76 -9.51
CA LEU A 11 4.63 -10.19 -10.58
C LEU A 11 4.56 -8.66 -10.54
N GLY A 12 5.00 -8.04 -9.44
CA GLY A 12 5.04 -6.59 -9.26
C GLY A 12 3.72 -5.99 -8.79
N ALA A 13 3.81 -4.83 -8.12
CA ALA A 13 2.68 -4.14 -7.50
C ALA A 13 1.51 -3.85 -8.45
N ILE A 14 1.81 -3.59 -9.74
CA ILE A 14 0.84 -3.33 -10.81
C ILE A 14 -0.11 -4.51 -11.02
N VAL A 15 0.36 -5.74 -10.81
CA VAL A 15 -0.41 -6.98 -11.04
C VAL A 15 -0.99 -7.52 -9.73
N VAL A 16 -0.22 -7.44 -8.66
CA VAL A 16 -0.60 -7.95 -7.32
C VAL A 16 -1.81 -7.20 -6.77
N LEU A 17 -1.83 -5.86 -6.86
CA LEU A 17 -2.89 -5.04 -6.29
C LEU A 17 -4.28 -5.30 -6.94
N PRO A 18 -4.42 -5.34 -8.28
CA PRO A 18 -5.67 -5.73 -8.93
C PRO A 18 -6.20 -7.11 -8.53
N ILE A 19 -5.33 -8.11 -8.39
CA ILE A 19 -5.73 -9.48 -8.04
C ILE A 19 -6.23 -9.51 -6.59
N LEU A 20 -5.57 -8.80 -5.68
CA LEU A 20 -6.02 -8.67 -4.30
C LEU A 20 -7.39 -7.99 -4.21
N ILE A 21 -7.57 -6.85 -4.89
CA ILE A 21 -8.86 -6.15 -4.93
C ILE A 21 -9.96 -7.04 -5.52
N PHE A 22 -9.64 -7.86 -6.53
CA PHE A 22 -10.55 -8.85 -7.07
C PHE A 22 -10.98 -9.88 -6.01
N ILE A 23 -10.01 -10.50 -5.32
CA ILE A 23 -10.27 -11.51 -4.26
C ILE A 23 -11.10 -10.90 -3.12
N PHE A 24 -10.72 -9.70 -2.66
CA PHE A 24 -11.47 -8.99 -1.62
C PHE A 24 -12.89 -8.63 -2.08
N GLY A 25 -13.05 -8.16 -3.31
CA GLY A 25 -14.35 -7.84 -3.88
C GLY A 25 -15.28 -9.06 -3.87
N ILE A 26 -14.77 -10.24 -4.21
CA ILE A 26 -15.52 -11.50 -4.11
C ILE A 26 -15.86 -11.83 -2.65
N ALA A 27 -14.89 -11.75 -1.74
CA ALA A 27 -15.09 -12.05 -0.33
C ALA A 27 -16.16 -11.17 0.34
N LEU A 28 -16.29 -9.92 -0.10
CA LEU A 28 -17.32 -8.98 0.35
C LEU A 28 -18.68 -9.16 -0.36
N GLY A 29 -18.84 -10.20 -1.20
CA GLY A 29 -20.11 -10.51 -1.87
C GLY A 29 -20.36 -9.74 -3.17
N THR A 30 -19.35 -9.13 -3.75
CA THR A 30 -19.47 -8.42 -5.04
C THR A 30 -19.53 -9.43 -6.18
N LYS A 31 -20.41 -9.19 -7.18
CA LYS A 31 -20.51 -10.06 -8.37
C LYS A 31 -19.13 -10.18 -9.05
N PRO A 32 -18.70 -11.38 -9.50
CA PRO A 32 -17.36 -11.57 -10.07
C PRO A 32 -17.01 -10.64 -11.23
N LYS A 33 -17.98 -10.38 -12.11
CA LYS A 33 -17.81 -9.42 -13.21
C LYS A 33 -17.50 -8.00 -12.72
N LYS A 34 -18.15 -7.55 -11.64
CA LYS A 34 -17.91 -6.23 -11.05
C LYS A 34 -16.56 -6.18 -10.33
N ALA A 35 -16.24 -7.21 -9.54
CA ALA A 35 -14.96 -7.32 -8.85
C ALA A 35 -13.78 -7.28 -9.84
N LEU A 36 -13.89 -7.96 -10.99
CA LEU A 36 -12.85 -7.98 -12.02
C LEU A 36 -12.64 -6.59 -12.64
N VAL A 37 -13.74 -5.92 -13.00
CA VAL A 37 -13.67 -4.54 -13.54
C VAL A 37 -13.06 -3.59 -12.52
N SER A 38 -13.42 -3.70 -11.24
CA SER A 38 -12.84 -2.89 -10.17
C SER A 38 -11.34 -3.14 -10.00
N GLY A 39 -10.89 -4.39 -10.00
CA GLY A 39 -9.47 -4.72 -9.94
C GLY A 39 -8.68 -4.14 -11.12
N ILE A 40 -9.19 -4.31 -12.35
CA ILE A 40 -8.56 -3.74 -13.55
C ILE A 40 -8.51 -2.21 -13.50
N MET A 41 -9.59 -1.56 -13.05
CA MET A 41 -9.64 -0.10 -12.93
C MET A 41 -8.60 0.44 -11.95
N VAL A 42 -8.39 -0.25 -10.82
CA VAL A 42 -7.31 0.09 -9.87
C VAL A 42 -5.93 -0.09 -10.52
N GLY A 43 -5.72 -1.17 -11.29
CA GLY A 43 -4.47 -1.39 -12.03
C GLY A 43 -4.16 -0.29 -13.04
N ILE A 44 -5.17 0.13 -13.83
CA ILE A 44 -5.02 1.24 -14.79
C ILE A 44 -4.71 2.55 -14.05
N GLY A 45 -5.39 2.81 -12.93
CA GLY A 45 -5.13 3.98 -12.08
C GLY A 45 -3.69 4.01 -11.56
N PHE A 46 -3.15 2.85 -11.17
CA PHE A 46 -1.77 2.71 -10.70
C PHE A 46 -0.74 3.00 -11.79
N VAL A 47 -0.98 2.53 -13.02
CA VAL A 47 -0.13 2.87 -14.18
C VAL A 47 -0.17 4.37 -14.45
N GLY A 48 -1.37 4.98 -14.42
CA GLY A 48 -1.55 6.43 -14.54
C GLY A 48 -0.77 7.21 -13.50
N LEU A 49 -0.83 6.75 -12.24
CA LEU A 49 -0.13 7.38 -11.13
C LEU A 49 1.39 7.35 -11.30
N ASN A 50 1.98 6.19 -11.61
CA ASN A 50 3.42 6.08 -11.84
C ASN A 50 3.88 6.97 -12.99
N MET A 51 3.13 7.03 -14.10
CA MET A 51 3.45 7.94 -15.20
C MET A 51 3.52 9.41 -14.76
N VAL A 52 2.58 9.85 -13.90
CA VAL A 52 2.58 11.22 -13.38
C VAL A 52 3.74 11.45 -12.41
N VAL A 53 4.01 10.49 -11.52
CA VAL A 53 5.15 10.58 -10.58
C VAL A 53 6.47 10.66 -11.35
N ASP A 54 6.66 9.85 -12.38
CA ASP A 54 7.85 9.86 -13.21
C ASP A 54 8.00 11.18 -13.99
N LEU A 55 6.89 11.70 -14.55
CA LEU A 55 6.87 12.98 -15.24
C LEU A 55 7.24 14.14 -14.30
N LEU A 56 6.64 14.19 -13.12
CA LEU A 56 6.90 15.23 -12.12
C LEU A 56 8.31 15.09 -11.56
N GLY A 57 8.78 13.86 -11.30
CA GLY A 57 10.15 13.59 -10.87
C GLY A 57 11.17 14.08 -11.89
N GLY A 58 10.95 13.81 -13.18
CA GLY A 58 11.82 14.27 -14.25
C GLY A 58 11.76 15.77 -14.53
N SER A 59 10.59 16.40 -14.41
CA SER A 59 10.39 17.81 -14.76
C SER A 59 10.65 18.77 -13.60
N LEU A 60 10.17 18.42 -12.39
CA LEU A 60 10.27 19.26 -11.19
C LEU A 60 11.46 18.88 -10.31
N GLY A 61 11.97 17.65 -10.41
CA GLY A 61 13.11 17.21 -9.60
C GLY A 61 14.36 18.07 -9.76
N PRO A 62 14.83 18.36 -11.00
CA PRO A 62 15.99 19.23 -11.21
C PRO A 62 15.77 20.66 -10.67
N ALA A 63 14.55 21.19 -10.80
CA ALA A 63 14.20 22.52 -10.29
C ALA A 63 14.19 22.55 -8.75
N ALA A 64 13.65 21.50 -8.11
CA ALA A 64 13.68 21.34 -6.66
C ALA A 64 15.12 21.19 -6.14
N GLN A 65 15.97 20.44 -6.85
CA GLN A 65 17.38 20.26 -6.46
C GLN A 65 18.18 21.57 -6.60
N ALA A 66 17.94 22.33 -7.67
CA ALA A 66 18.53 23.65 -7.85
C ALA A 66 18.10 24.65 -6.75
N MET A 67 16.87 24.53 -6.23
CA MET A 67 16.42 25.29 -5.06
C MET A 67 17.22 24.88 -3.82
N VAL A 68 17.34 23.58 -3.54
CA VAL A 68 18.12 23.04 -2.41
C VAL A 68 19.55 23.57 -2.41
N GLU A 69 20.23 23.54 -3.56
CA GLU A 69 21.58 24.08 -3.73
C GLU A 69 21.66 25.59 -3.48
N ARG A 70 20.72 26.37 -4.04
CA ARG A 70 20.70 27.84 -3.89
C ARG A 70 20.46 28.30 -2.46
N PHE A 71 19.65 27.56 -1.71
CA PHE A 71 19.35 27.86 -0.31
C PHE A 71 20.34 27.21 0.66
N GLY A 72 21.34 26.47 0.18
CA GLY A 72 22.31 25.78 1.03
C GLY A 72 21.69 24.70 1.92
N LEU A 73 20.57 24.11 1.49
CA LEU A 73 19.87 23.07 2.21
C LEU A 73 20.52 21.70 1.93
N ASN A 74 20.49 20.78 2.88
CA ASN A 74 20.98 19.41 2.71
C ASN A 74 19.80 18.44 2.55
N LEU A 75 19.02 18.61 1.48
CA LEU A 75 17.85 17.79 1.17
C LEU A 75 18.15 16.90 -0.03
N THR A 76 18.24 15.60 0.20
CA THR A 76 18.66 14.60 -0.81
C THR A 76 17.50 13.88 -1.48
N THR A 77 16.26 14.07 -1.01
CA THR A 77 15.12 13.22 -1.38
C THR A 77 13.90 14.07 -1.74
N ILE A 78 13.24 13.68 -2.83
CA ILE A 78 11.99 14.28 -3.30
C ILE A 78 10.82 13.47 -2.73
N ASP A 79 9.90 14.15 -2.04
CA ASP A 79 8.66 13.53 -1.56
C ASP A 79 7.68 13.36 -2.74
N VAL A 80 7.36 12.11 -3.06
CA VAL A 80 6.44 11.71 -4.13
C VAL A 80 4.97 11.70 -3.69
N GLY A 81 4.72 11.99 -2.40
CA GLY A 81 3.40 12.05 -1.81
C GLY A 81 2.85 10.70 -1.35
N TRP A 82 1.78 10.77 -0.56
CA TRP A 82 1.11 9.60 0.03
C TRP A 82 0.57 8.58 -0.99
N PRO A 83 0.05 8.94 -2.20
CA PRO A 83 -0.51 7.96 -3.11
C PRO A 83 0.55 6.97 -3.63
N ALA A 84 1.77 7.46 -3.88
CA ALA A 84 2.90 6.64 -4.32
C ALA A 84 3.41 5.72 -3.20
N ALA A 85 3.52 6.24 -1.97
CA ALA A 85 3.90 5.43 -0.81
C ALA A 85 2.86 4.33 -0.50
N ALA A 86 1.56 4.67 -0.54
CA ALA A 86 0.46 3.73 -0.37
C ALA A 86 0.50 2.64 -1.45
N ALA A 87 0.65 3.04 -2.71
CA ALA A 87 0.82 2.16 -3.86
C ALA A 87 1.95 1.14 -3.68
N ILE A 88 3.14 1.59 -3.28
CA ILE A 88 4.30 0.73 -3.05
C ILE A 88 4.02 -0.23 -1.88
N SER A 89 3.45 0.27 -0.79
CA SER A 89 3.19 -0.52 0.40
C SER A 89 2.21 -1.68 0.12
N TYR A 90 1.10 -1.42 -0.57
CA TYR A 90 0.13 -2.45 -0.95
C TYR A 90 0.63 -3.44 -2.00
N GLY A 91 1.68 -3.09 -2.75
CA GLY A 91 2.38 -4.03 -3.62
C GLY A 91 3.14 -5.11 -2.86
N THR A 92 3.36 -4.96 -1.56
CA THR A 92 4.07 -5.94 -0.72
C THR A 92 3.12 -6.94 -0.06
N LEU A 93 3.68 -8.08 0.36
CA LEU A 93 2.94 -9.10 1.10
C LEU A 93 2.36 -8.57 2.41
N LEU A 94 3.15 -7.82 3.18
CA LEU A 94 2.69 -7.27 4.46
C LEU A 94 1.66 -6.15 4.27
N GLY A 95 1.85 -5.30 3.25
CA GLY A 95 0.90 -4.21 3.01
C GLY A 95 -0.46 -4.70 2.53
N SER A 96 -0.49 -5.72 1.68
CA SER A 96 -1.75 -6.36 1.26
C SER A 96 -2.46 -7.09 2.41
N LEU A 97 -1.72 -7.73 3.32
CA LEU A 97 -2.26 -8.36 4.53
C LEU A 97 -2.73 -7.35 5.59
N SER A 98 -2.31 -6.09 5.50
CA SER A 98 -2.70 -5.06 6.46
C SER A 98 -4.19 -4.72 6.41
N ILE A 99 -4.83 -4.87 5.23
CA ILE A 99 -6.28 -4.67 5.09
C ILE A 99 -7.09 -5.70 5.89
N PRO A 100 -6.95 -7.03 5.66
CA PRO A 100 -7.74 -8.02 6.38
C PRO A 100 -7.40 -8.04 7.88
N ILE A 101 -6.13 -7.83 8.24
CA ILE A 101 -5.70 -7.76 9.64
C ILE A 101 -6.31 -6.53 10.32
N GLY A 102 -6.21 -5.35 9.71
CA GLY A 102 -6.76 -4.11 10.25
C GLY A 102 -8.27 -4.14 10.41
N ILE A 103 -9.00 -4.67 9.42
CA ILE A 103 -10.46 -4.88 9.52
C ILE A 103 -10.78 -5.88 10.63
N GLY A 104 -10.05 -6.99 10.71
CA GLY A 104 -10.26 -8.02 11.73
C GLY A 104 -10.07 -7.49 13.15
N ILE A 105 -9.00 -6.73 13.39
CA ILE A 105 -8.73 -6.08 14.68
C ILE A 105 -9.80 -5.04 14.99
N ASN A 106 -10.17 -4.20 14.03
CA ASN A 106 -11.16 -3.16 14.27
C ASN A 106 -12.54 -3.75 14.62
N LEU A 107 -12.95 -4.83 13.97
CA LEU A 107 -14.15 -5.59 14.33
C LEU A 107 -14.03 -6.22 15.72
N LEU A 108 -12.89 -6.81 16.05
CA LEU A 108 -12.65 -7.41 17.37
C LEU A 108 -12.74 -6.35 18.49
N LEU A 109 -12.13 -5.19 18.30
CA LEU A 109 -12.21 -4.07 19.25
C LEU A 109 -13.64 -3.55 19.42
N LEU A 110 -14.42 -3.54 18.33
CA LEU A 110 -15.83 -3.15 18.35
C LEU A 110 -16.68 -4.16 19.13
N PHE A 111 -16.47 -5.47 18.93
CA PHE A 111 -17.18 -6.52 19.68
C PHE A 111 -16.82 -6.53 21.17
N LEU A 112 -15.56 -6.23 21.51
CA LEU A 112 -15.10 -6.07 22.89
C LEU A 112 -15.56 -4.74 23.53
N GLY A 113 -16.21 -3.86 22.77
CA GLY A 113 -16.67 -2.55 23.24
C GLY A 113 -15.54 -1.55 23.55
N LEU A 114 -14.31 -1.85 23.14
CA LEU A 114 -13.14 -0.98 23.33
C LEU A 114 -13.16 0.20 22.34
N THR A 115 -13.81 0.02 21.19
CA THR A 115 -14.06 1.09 20.21
C THR A 115 -15.54 1.19 19.88
N LYS A 116 -15.99 2.38 19.45
CA LYS A 116 -17.35 2.63 18.95
C LYS A 116 -17.39 2.96 17.45
N ALA A 117 -16.22 2.94 16.80
CA ALA A 117 -16.04 3.36 15.42
C ALA A 117 -15.55 2.19 14.56
N LEU A 118 -16.24 1.95 13.45
CA LEU A 118 -15.84 1.04 12.40
C LEU A 118 -15.05 1.83 11.35
N MET A 119 -13.82 1.39 11.07
CA MET A 119 -12.99 1.96 10.03
C MET A 119 -13.45 1.45 8.66
N VAL A 120 -14.29 2.24 7.98
CA VAL A 120 -14.88 1.86 6.68
C VAL A 120 -13.93 2.17 5.51
N ASP A 121 -13.02 3.13 5.70
CA ASP A 121 -12.02 3.47 4.68
C ASP A 121 -10.87 2.46 4.68
N MET A 122 -11.01 1.45 3.83
CA MET A 122 -10.00 0.40 3.63
C MET A 122 -8.70 0.92 3.02
N TRP A 123 -8.71 2.06 2.34
CA TRP A 123 -7.50 2.63 1.75
C TRP A 123 -6.60 3.25 2.81
N ASN A 124 -7.16 3.69 3.93
CA ASN A 124 -6.42 4.35 4.99
C ASN A 124 -5.49 3.41 5.78
N PHE A 125 -5.65 2.09 5.64
CA PHE A 125 -4.72 1.09 6.18
C PHE A 125 -3.32 1.15 5.52
N TRP A 126 -3.12 2.01 4.52
CA TRP A 126 -1.86 2.18 3.83
C TRP A 126 -0.73 2.62 4.77
N HIS A 127 -1.06 3.33 5.84
CA HIS A 127 -0.06 3.73 6.82
C HIS A 127 0.49 2.53 7.60
N ALA A 128 -0.40 1.65 8.08
CA ALA A 128 -0.01 0.39 8.73
C ALA A 128 0.77 -0.50 7.74
N ALA A 129 0.31 -0.57 6.50
CA ALA A 129 0.98 -1.28 5.41
C ALA A 129 2.38 -0.74 5.15
N PHE A 130 2.55 0.59 5.11
CA PHE A 130 3.82 1.25 4.85
C PHE A 130 4.82 1.02 5.98
N VAL A 131 4.40 1.21 7.23
CA VAL A 131 5.25 0.96 8.41
C VAL A 131 5.66 -0.51 8.47
N ALA A 132 4.74 -1.44 8.29
CA ALA A 132 5.04 -2.87 8.27
C ALA A 132 6.01 -3.25 7.14
N SER A 133 5.80 -2.69 5.95
CA SER A 133 6.69 -2.89 4.80
C SER A 133 8.10 -2.36 5.05
N LEU A 134 8.23 -1.20 5.70
CA LEU A 134 9.52 -0.62 6.09
C LEU A 134 10.23 -1.45 7.15
N VAL A 135 9.51 -1.87 8.20
CA VAL A 135 10.07 -2.73 9.25
C VAL A 135 10.62 -4.01 8.64
N TYR A 136 9.86 -4.65 7.74
CA TYR A 136 10.34 -5.84 7.05
C TYR A 136 11.51 -5.55 6.10
N ALA A 137 11.50 -4.44 5.36
CA ALA A 137 12.60 -4.07 4.49
C ALA A 137 13.93 -3.92 5.25
N VAL A 138 13.90 -3.34 6.44
CA VAL A 138 15.09 -3.10 7.27
C VAL A 138 15.50 -4.33 8.08
N THR A 139 14.54 -5.04 8.68
CA THR A 139 14.85 -6.13 9.62
C THR A 139 14.90 -7.51 8.96
N GLN A 140 14.29 -7.66 7.78
CA GLN A 140 14.04 -8.96 7.12
C GLN A 140 13.22 -9.95 7.97
N ASP A 141 12.58 -9.46 9.04
CA ASP A 141 11.77 -10.26 9.95
C ASP A 141 10.28 -10.06 9.66
N PHE A 142 9.64 -11.12 9.17
CA PHE A 142 8.22 -11.12 8.84
C PHE A 142 7.33 -10.97 10.09
N SER A 143 7.75 -11.52 11.23
CA SER A 143 6.98 -11.49 12.47
C SER A 143 6.98 -10.09 13.10
N LEU A 144 8.11 -9.38 13.04
CA LEU A 144 8.18 -7.96 13.42
C LEU A 144 7.35 -7.07 12.49
N GLY A 145 7.35 -7.35 11.19
CA GLY A 145 6.48 -6.67 10.23
C GLY A 145 4.98 -6.84 10.55
N LEU A 146 4.58 -8.08 10.87
CA LEU A 146 3.20 -8.38 11.26
C LEU A 146 2.81 -7.69 12.58
N TYR A 147 3.71 -7.70 13.56
CA TYR A 147 3.51 -6.99 14.82
C TYR A 147 3.31 -5.49 14.59
N ALA A 148 4.13 -4.87 13.73
CA ALA A 148 4.00 -3.47 13.37
C ALA A 148 2.64 -3.15 12.73
N THR A 149 2.10 -4.04 11.89
CA THR A 149 0.74 -3.91 11.33
C THR A 149 -0.35 -3.90 12.41
N VAL A 150 -0.21 -4.72 13.46
CA VAL A 150 -1.20 -4.87 14.52
C VAL A 150 -1.20 -3.68 15.49
N THR A 151 -0.02 -3.13 15.76
CA THR A 151 0.14 -2.04 16.74
C THR A 151 -0.13 -0.65 16.18
N TYR A 152 -0.12 -0.49 14.86
CA TYR A 152 -0.40 0.77 14.18
C TYR A 152 -1.90 1.10 14.24
#